data_AF-A0A0Q9AHY2-F1
#
_entry.id   AF-A0A0Q9AHY2-F1
#
_cell.length_a   1.000
_cell.length_b   1.000
_cell.length_c   1.000
_cell.angle_alpha   90.00
_cell.angle_beta   90.00
_cell.angle_gamma   90.00
#
_symmetry.space_group_name_H-M   'P 1'
#
loop_
_entity.id
_entity.type
_entity.pdbx_description
1 polymer ?
#
loop_
_entity_poly.entity_id
_entity_poly.type
_entity_poly.pdbx_seq_one_letter_code
_entity_poly.pdbx_strand_id
1 'polypeptide(L)'
;MNRIAAAAVVFVGYTAVMMRLEDRMRCAGGPGVIPFELAGTAAKAEAIMGRWGPDGRRAARQSMRLDFGYMSSYGILLGLLVDRRRRRRGHAAWVPGIVAGAVAADAIEGVALLRVLDRRDIPANARRAQVAASLKFAAIAIALGYAGYPGRPTGRTGR
;
A
#
# COMPACT_ATOMS: atom_id res chain seq x y z
N MET A 1 -1.75 -17.65 -19.63
CA MET A 1 -1.04 -17.10 -18.46
C MET A 1 -1.96 -17.12 -17.25
N ASN A 2 -1.53 -17.68 -16.11
CA ASN A 2 -2.30 -17.64 -14.86
C ASN A 2 -2.53 -16.17 -14.45
N ARG A 3 -3.78 -15.73 -14.23
CA ARG A 3 -4.11 -14.33 -13.87
C ARG A 3 -3.30 -13.84 -12.66
N ILE A 4 -3.04 -14.72 -11.70
CA ILE A 4 -2.20 -14.41 -10.53
C ILE A 4 -0.74 -14.16 -10.94
N ALA A 5 -0.20 -14.97 -11.85
CA ALA A 5 1.17 -14.77 -12.34
C ALA A 5 1.31 -13.46 -13.12
N ALA A 6 0.33 -13.13 -13.97
CA ALA A 6 0.29 -11.84 -14.68
C ALA A 6 0.25 -10.66 -13.69
N ALA A 7 -0.65 -10.70 -12.70
CA ALA A 7 -0.75 -9.67 -11.67
C ALA A 7 0.54 -9.56 -10.84
N ALA A 8 1.19 -10.69 -10.53
CA ALA A 8 2.46 -10.71 -9.81
C ALA A 8 3.60 -10.06 -10.61
N VAL A 9 3.69 -10.31 -11.93
CA VAL A 9 4.69 -9.65 -12.79
C VAL A 9 4.47 -8.14 -12.81
N VAL A 10 3.22 -7.68 -12.97
CA VAL A 10 2.90 -6.25 -12.95
C VAL A 10 3.25 -5.63 -11.60
N PHE A 11 2.87 -6.28 -10.49
CA PHE A 11 3.19 -5.84 -9.14
C PHE A 11 4.71 -5.71 -8.92
N VAL A 12 5.49 -6.74 -9.28
CA VAL A 12 6.96 -6.73 -9.15
C VAL A 12 7.59 -5.62 -9.99
N GLY A 13 7.11 -5.41 -11.22
CA GLY A 13 7.58 -4.31 -12.07
C GLY A 13 7.33 -2.94 -11.44
N TYR A 14 6.14 -2.74 -10.87
CA TYR A 14 5.77 -1.56 -10.12
C TYR A 14 6.63 -1.38 -8.85
N THR A 15 6.85 -2.45 -8.07
CA THR A 15 7.74 -2.44 -6.90
C THR A 15 9.15 -2.00 -7.28
N ALA A 16 9.71 -2.51 -8.37
CA ALA A 16 11.05 -2.14 -8.84
C ALA A 16 11.15 -0.65 -9.21
N VAL A 17 10.10 -0.08 -9.82
CA VAL A 17 10.04 1.36 -10.13
C VAL A 17 9.96 2.19 -8.85
N MET A 18 9.09 1.79 -7.91
CA MET A 18 8.91 2.49 -6.64
C MET A 18 10.19 2.47 -5.79
N MET A 19 10.91 1.35 -5.75
CA MET A 19 12.19 1.23 -5.05
C MET A 19 13.23 2.23 -5.55
N ARG A 20 13.31 2.48 -6.86
CA ARG A 20 14.23 3.50 -7.40
C ARG A 20 13.90 4.92 -6.94
N LEU A 21 12.62 5.22 -6.74
CA LEU A 21 12.19 6.53 -6.22
C LEU A 21 12.45 6.64 -4.72
N GLU A 22 12.27 5.54 -3.99
CA GLU A 22 12.62 5.46 -2.58
C GLU A 22 14.12 5.63 -2.35
N ASP A 23 14.96 5.00 -3.18
CA ASP A 23 16.41 5.20 -3.13
C ASP A 23 16.78 6.67 -3.36
N ARG A 24 16.12 7.36 -4.31
CA ARG A 24 16.35 8.81 -4.50
C ARG A 24 15.98 9.63 -3.27
N MET A 25 14.88 9.29 -2.59
CA MET A 25 14.48 9.96 -1.34
C MET A 25 15.52 9.74 -0.23
N ARG A 26 16.04 8.52 -0.12
CA ARG A 26 17.06 8.14 0.87
C ARG A 26 18.43 8.75 0.57
N CYS A 27 18.86 8.75 -0.69
CA CYS A 27 20.10 9.38 -1.14
C CYS A 27 20.10 10.90 -0.91
N ALA A 28 18.93 11.54 -0.93
CA ALA A 28 18.80 12.96 -0.58
C ALA A 28 18.96 13.23 0.93
N GLY A 29 19.15 12.21 1.77
CA GLY A 29 19.34 12.34 3.23
C GLY A 29 18.05 12.30 4.05
N GLY A 30 16.89 12.09 3.41
CA GLY A 30 15.60 11.92 4.09
C GLY A 30 15.17 10.46 4.23
N PRO A 31 14.12 10.18 5.03
CA PRO A 31 13.59 8.83 5.15
C PRO A 31 12.89 8.37 3.85
N GLY A 32 12.50 7.10 3.77
CA GLY A 32 11.64 6.62 2.67
C GLY A 32 10.23 7.21 2.73
N VAL A 33 9.35 6.74 1.84
CA VAL A 33 7.96 7.21 1.77
C VAL A 33 7.14 6.80 3.00
N ILE A 34 7.31 5.59 3.51
CA ILE A 34 6.50 5.06 4.63
C ILE A 34 6.55 5.95 5.89
N PRO A 35 7.72 6.44 6.36
CA PRO A 35 7.76 7.41 7.47
C PRO A 35 6.98 8.71 7.22
N PHE A 36 6.83 9.13 5.96
CA PHE A 36 6.03 10.29 5.58
C PHE A 36 4.53 10.00 5.64
N GLU A 37 4.11 8.82 5.19
CA GLU A 37 2.73 8.32 5.32
C GLU A 37 2.29 8.29 6.79
N LEU A 38 3.21 7.87 7.67
CA LEU A 38 2.98 7.74 9.10
C LEU A 38 3.33 9.00 9.91
N ALA A 39 3.68 10.11 9.26
CA ALA A 39 4.10 11.34 9.94
C ALA A 39 3.02 11.85 10.89
N GLY A 40 1.76 11.90 10.45
CA GLY A 40 0.59 12.20 11.30
C GLY A 40 0.48 13.64 11.82
N THR A 41 1.56 14.42 11.78
CA THR A 41 1.61 15.80 12.25
C THR A 41 2.37 16.67 11.26
N ALA A 42 2.07 17.98 11.28
CA ALA A 42 2.78 18.94 10.43
C ALA A 42 4.27 19.01 10.73
N ALA A 43 4.65 19.08 12.00
CA ALA A 43 6.06 19.13 12.40
C ALA A 43 6.87 17.94 11.85
N LYS A 44 6.32 16.71 11.92
CA LYS A 44 6.99 15.52 11.38
C LYS A 44 7.04 15.54 9.84
N ALA A 45 5.92 15.88 9.20
CA ALA A 45 5.85 15.95 7.74
C ALA A 45 6.82 17.00 7.17
N GLU A 46 6.90 18.18 7.79
CA GLU A 46 7.80 19.26 7.41
C GLU A 46 9.27 18.92 7.66
N ALA A 47 9.58 18.27 8.79
CA ALA A 47 10.94 17.79 9.06
C ALA A 47 11.40 16.79 7.99
N ILE A 48 10.53 15.87 7.57
CA ILE A 48 10.81 14.92 6.49
C ILE A 48 11.01 15.63 5.15
N MET A 49 10.08 16.53 4.80
CA MET A 49 10.19 17.33 3.57
C MET A 49 11.45 18.22 3.54
N GLY A 50 11.89 18.71 4.69
CA GLY A 50 13.14 19.45 4.84
C GLY A 50 14.35 18.58 4.54
N ARG A 51 14.41 17.38 5.11
CA ARG A 51 15.51 16.42 4.87
C ARG A 51 15.59 15.95 3.43
N TRP A 52 14.47 15.81 2.74
CA TRP A 52 14.45 15.44 1.32
C TRP A 52 15.00 16.51 0.37
N GLY A 53 15.04 17.77 0.79
CA GLY A 53 15.39 18.87 -0.10
C GLY A 53 14.49 18.96 -1.35
N PRO A 54 14.90 19.69 -2.39
CA PRO A 54 14.12 19.83 -3.63
C PRO A 54 13.96 18.50 -4.39
N ASP A 55 15.01 17.69 -4.47
CA ASP A 55 15.03 16.52 -5.35
C ASP A 55 14.35 15.31 -4.73
N GLY A 56 14.53 15.07 -3.43
CA GLY A 56 13.76 14.06 -2.71
C GLY A 56 12.26 14.37 -2.70
N ARG A 57 11.86 15.64 -2.62
CA ARG A 57 10.44 16.05 -2.75
C ARG A 57 9.88 15.82 -4.15
N ARG A 58 10.68 16.02 -5.20
CA ARG A 58 10.30 15.66 -6.58
C ARG A 58 10.11 14.15 -6.73
N ALA A 59 11.04 13.36 -6.19
CA ALA A 59 10.92 11.90 -6.18
C ALA A 59 9.69 11.43 -5.39
N ALA A 60 9.42 12.01 -4.21
CA ALA A 60 8.23 11.73 -3.42
C ALA A 60 6.94 12.03 -4.18
N ARG A 61 6.86 13.17 -4.88
CA ARG A 61 5.70 13.52 -5.71
C ARG A 61 5.51 12.56 -6.88
N GLN A 62 6.58 12.14 -7.53
CA GLN A 62 6.53 11.13 -8.59
C GLN A 62 6.06 9.79 -8.03
N SER A 63 6.59 9.39 -6.87
CA SER A 63 6.20 8.18 -6.14
C SER A 63 4.70 8.19 -5.86
N MET A 64 4.16 9.26 -5.27
CA MET A 64 2.72 9.40 -4.98
C MET A 64 1.83 9.30 -6.22
N ARG A 65 2.29 9.78 -7.38
CA ARG A 65 1.51 9.66 -8.63
C ARG A 65 1.53 8.23 -9.18
N LEU A 66 2.69 7.59 -9.13
CA LEU A 66 2.86 6.20 -9.55
C LEU A 66 2.18 5.23 -8.59
N ASP A 67 2.00 5.63 -7.34
CA ASP A 67 1.37 4.85 -6.30
C ASP A 67 -0.10 4.50 -6.64
N PHE A 68 -0.81 5.34 -7.39
CA PHE A 68 -2.14 4.98 -7.92
C PHE A 68 -2.12 3.76 -8.84
N GLY A 69 -1.05 3.60 -9.61
CA GLY A 69 -0.81 2.39 -10.41
C GLY A 69 -0.34 1.22 -9.55
N TYR A 70 0.56 1.49 -8.59
CA TYR A 70 1.05 0.51 -7.62
C TYR A 70 -0.09 -0.12 -6.82
N MET A 71 -1.00 0.69 -6.28
CA MET A 71 -2.13 0.25 -5.46
C MET A 71 -3.11 -0.63 -6.24
N SER A 72 -3.32 -0.31 -7.51
CA SER A 72 -4.12 -1.12 -8.41
C SER A 72 -3.46 -2.48 -8.65
N SER A 73 -2.14 -2.52 -8.85
CA SER A 73 -1.41 -3.76 -9.09
C SER A 73 -1.43 -4.71 -7.89
N TYR A 74 -1.12 -4.22 -6.69
CA TYR A 74 -1.15 -5.07 -5.50
C TYR A 74 -2.59 -5.41 -5.11
N GLY A 75 -3.54 -4.50 -5.29
CA GLY A 75 -4.96 -4.72 -5.01
C GLY A 75 -5.55 -5.84 -5.85
N ILE A 76 -5.24 -5.88 -7.15
CA ILE A 76 -5.65 -6.97 -8.04
C ILE A 76 -4.99 -8.28 -7.60
N LEU A 77 -3.67 -8.29 -7.38
CA LEU A 77 -2.95 -9.50 -6.99
C LEU A 77 -3.51 -10.09 -5.68
N LEU A 78 -3.63 -9.25 -4.65
CA LEU A 78 -4.11 -9.63 -3.34
C LEU A 78 -5.58 -10.07 -3.39
N GLY A 79 -6.41 -9.36 -4.15
CA GLY A 79 -7.81 -9.74 -4.40
C GLY A 79 -7.92 -11.12 -5.04
N LEU A 80 -7.09 -11.44 -6.03
CA LEU A 80 -7.05 -12.76 -6.67
C LEU A 80 -6.57 -13.86 -5.71
N LEU A 81 -5.58 -13.58 -4.86
CA LEU A 81 -5.10 -14.52 -3.84
C LEU A 81 -6.18 -14.82 -2.79
N VAL A 82 -6.84 -13.78 -2.29
CA VAL A 82 -7.96 -13.90 -1.35
C VAL A 82 -9.15 -14.62 -1.98
N ASP A 83 -9.52 -14.31 -3.22
CA ASP A 83 -10.60 -15.00 -3.96
C ASP A 83 -10.27 -16.48 -4.20
N ARG A 84 -9.03 -16.80 -4.57
CA ARG A 84 -8.60 -18.21 -4.69
C ARG A 84 -8.71 -18.93 -3.36
N ARG A 85 -8.33 -18.28 -2.25
CA ARG A 85 -8.38 -18.89 -0.92
C ARG A 85 -9.82 -19.06 -0.43
N ARG A 86 -10.67 -18.05 -0.62
CA ARG A 86 -12.08 -18.10 -0.21
C ARG A 86 -12.83 -19.23 -0.91
N ARG A 87 -12.61 -19.42 -2.21
CA ARG A 87 -13.26 -20.50 -2.98
C ARG A 87 -12.85 -21.88 -2.47
N ARG A 88 -11.57 -22.05 -2.10
CA ARG A 88 -11.09 -23.31 -1.50
C ARG A 88 -11.67 -23.59 -0.12
N ARG A 89 -12.04 -22.56 0.63
CA ARG A 89 -12.62 -22.69 1.98
C ARG A 89 -14.15 -22.63 2.01
N GLY A 90 -14.81 -22.34 0.89
CA GLY A 90 -16.26 -22.12 0.86
C GLY A 90 -16.69 -20.85 1.61
N HIS A 91 -15.81 -19.86 1.78
CA HIS A 91 -16.14 -18.62 2.48
C HIS A 91 -16.92 -17.63 1.60
N ALA A 92 -17.61 -16.69 2.25
CA ALA A 92 -18.48 -15.70 1.62
C ALA A 92 -17.80 -14.89 0.51
N ALA A 93 -18.60 -14.44 -0.46
CA ALA A 93 -18.11 -13.69 -1.63
C ALA A 93 -17.61 -12.28 -1.31
N TRP A 94 -17.95 -11.73 -0.14
CA TRP A 94 -17.53 -10.39 0.26
C TRP A 94 -16.08 -10.31 0.77
N VAL A 95 -15.45 -11.45 1.10
CA VAL A 95 -14.09 -11.47 1.70
C VAL A 95 -13.02 -10.71 0.89
N PRO A 96 -12.97 -10.77 -0.46
CA PRO A 96 -12.06 -9.95 -1.24
C PRO A 96 -12.32 -8.44 -1.13
N GLY A 97 -13.50 -8.02 -0.68
CA GLY A 97 -13.86 -6.62 -0.44
C GLY A 97 -12.97 -5.93 0.61
N ILE A 98 -12.32 -6.68 1.50
CA ILE A 98 -11.30 -6.15 2.42
C ILE A 98 -10.15 -5.50 1.63
N VAL A 99 -9.76 -6.10 0.51
CA VAL A 99 -8.70 -5.58 -0.36
C VAL A 99 -9.14 -4.30 -1.06
N ALA A 100 -10.40 -4.21 -1.49
CA ALA A 100 -10.95 -2.98 -2.05
C ALA A 100 -10.94 -1.83 -1.02
N GLY A 101 -11.23 -2.13 0.25
CA GLY A 101 -11.09 -1.18 1.36
C GLY A 101 -9.65 -0.70 1.54
N ALA A 102 -8.67 -1.60 1.44
CA ALA A 102 -7.26 -1.24 1.51
C ALA A 102 -6.84 -0.29 0.38
N VAL A 103 -7.24 -0.57 -0.86
CA VAL A 103 -6.95 0.29 -2.02
C VAL A 103 -7.66 1.65 -1.91
N ALA A 104 -8.89 1.68 -1.41
CA ALA A 104 -9.59 2.95 -1.18
C ALA A 104 -8.90 3.80 -0.10
N ALA A 105 -8.43 3.16 0.98
CA ALA A 105 -7.64 3.85 2.00
C ALA A 105 -6.33 4.39 1.42
N ASP A 106 -5.64 3.62 0.58
CA ASP A 106 -4.41 4.05 -0.10
C ASP A 106 -4.63 5.26 -1.00
N ALA A 107 -5.71 5.28 -1.77
CA ALA A 107 -6.06 6.43 -2.60
C ALA A 107 -6.31 7.70 -1.76
N ILE A 108 -6.97 7.57 -0.61
CA ILE A 108 -7.21 8.70 0.31
C ILE A 108 -5.90 9.23 0.88
N GLU A 109 -5.01 8.31 1.26
CA GLU A 109 -3.68 8.63 1.75
C GLU A 109 -2.85 9.36 0.69
N GLY A 110 -2.72 8.81 -0.52
CA GLY A 110 -1.93 9.41 -1.59
C GLY A 110 -2.41 10.82 -1.96
N VAL A 111 -3.73 11.05 -1.98
CA VAL A 111 -4.29 12.40 -2.18
C VAL A 111 -3.93 13.33 -1.02
N ALA A 112 -4.01 12.86 0.22
CA ALA A 112 -3.68 13.66 1.40
C ALA A 112 -2.18 14.02 1.42
N LEU A 113 -1.29 13.07 1.11
CA LEU A 113 0.15 13.31 1.04
C LEU A 113 0.55 14.24 -0.10
N LEU A 114 -0.11 14.16 -1.26
CA LEU A 114 0.07 15.15 -2.33
C LEU A 114 -0.28 16.56 -1.85
N ARG A 115 -1.36 16.72 -1.08
CA ARG A 115 -1.72 18.02 -0.47
C ARG A 115 -0.68 18.49 0.55
N VAL A 116 -0.11 17.58 1.35
CA VAL A 116 1.01 17.90 2.26
C VAL A 116 2.23 18.39 1.46
N LEU A 117 2.59 17.71 0.37
CA LEU A 117 3.69 18.13 -0.51
C LEU A 117 3.42 19.48 -1.20
N ASP A 118 2.15 19.82 -1.43
CA ASP A 118 1.70 21.13 -1.92
C ASP A 118 1.60 22.19 -0.80
N ARG A 119 1.98 21.84 0.44
CA ARG A 119 1.87 22.67 1.64
C ARG A 119 0.45 23.18 1.90
N ARG A 120 -0.56 22.38 1.55
CA ARG A 120 -1.97 22.69 1.78
C ARG A 120 -2.48 21.98 3.02
N ASP A 121 -2.94 22.75 4.01
CA ASP A 121 -3.55 22.25 5.24
C ASP A 121 -2.79 21.03 5.80
N ILE A 122 -1.49 21.23 6.01
CA ILE A 122 -0.54 20.17 6.36
C ILE A 122 -1.01 19.38 7.60
N PRO A 123 -1.48 20.01 8.70
CA PRO A 123 -1.88 19.26 9.89
C PRO A 123 -3.03 18.29 9.61
N ALA A 124 -4.09 18.74 8.93
CA ALA A 124 -5.26 17.90 8.64
C ALA A 124 -4.93 16.80 7.63
N ASN A 125 -4.20 17.13 6.57
CA ASN A 125 -3.84 16.15 5.55
C ASN A 125 -2.81 15.12 6.05
N ALA A 126 -1.83 15.51 6.87
CA ALA A 126 -0.89 14.57 7.48
C ALA A 126 -1.60 13.58 8.41
N ARG A 127 -2.56 14.05 9.22
CA ARG A 127 -3.38 13.18 10.07
C ARG A 127 -4.26 12.25 9.25
N ARG A 128 -4.90 12.77 8.19
CA ARG A 128 -5.74 11.96 7.28
C ARG A 128 -4.92 10.87 6.59
N ALA A 129 -3.72 11.21 6.10
CA ALA A 129 -2.79 10.26 5.50
C ALA A 129 -2.42 9.16 6.51
N GLN A 130 -2.04 9.52 7.73
CA GLN A 130 -1.66 8.54 8.75
C GLN A 130 -2.80 7.57 9.09
N VAL A 131 -4.02 8.06 9.29
CA VAL A 131 -5.19 7.20 9.57
C VAL A 131 -5.44 6.25 8.40
N ALA A 132 -5.44 6.78 7.17
CA ALA A 132 -5.66 5.99 5.97
C ALA A 132 -4.57 4.93 5.76
N ALA A 133 -3.30 5.30 5.90
CA ALA A 133 -2.16 4.40 5.84
C ALA A 133 -2.26 3.28 6.90
N SER A 134 -2.67 3.63 8.12
CA SER A 134 -2.81 2.66 9.21
C SER A 134 -3.91 1.63 8.91
N LEU A 135 -5.05 2.09 8.39
CA LEU A 135 -6.15 1.22 7.95
C LEU A 135 -5.74 0.34 6.76
N LYS A 136 -5.02 0.92 5.79
CA LYS A 136 -4.44 0.21 4.64
C LYS A 136 -3.54 -0.93 5.09
N PHE A 137 -2.54 -0.64 5.93
CA PHE A 137 -1.59 -1.65 6.42
C PHE A 137 -2.30 -2.76 7.20
N ALA A 138 -3.28 -2.43 8.05
CA ALA A 138 -4.07 -3.42 8.77
C ALA A 138 -4.86 -4.33 7.80
N ALA A 139 -5.54 -3.75 6.81
CA ALA A 139 -6.31 -4.50 5.83
C ALA A 139 -5.44 -5.40 4.94
N ILE A 140 -4.27 -4.91 4.52
CA ILE A 140 -3.28 -5.70 3.75
C ILE A 140 -2.78 -6.88 4.60
N ALA A 141 -2.43 -6.64 5.87
CA ALA A 141 -1.97 -7.69 6.78
C ALA A 141 -3.03 -8.78 6.97
N ILE A 142 -4.31 -8.40 7.18
CA ILE A 142 -5.44 -9.33 7.29
C ILE A 142 -5.59 -10.16 6.00
N ALA A 143 -5.56 -9.51 4.85
CA ALA A 143 -5.74 -10.18 3.56
C ALA A 143 -4.59 -11.16 3.24
N LEU A 144 -3.34 -10.78 3.53
CA LEU A 144 -2.17 -11.65 3.40
C LEU A 144 -2.25 -12.83 4.37
N GLY A 145 -2.57 -12.57 5.64
CA GLY A 145 -2.78 -13.62 6.64
C GLY A 145 -3.86 -14.60 6.21
N TYR A 146 -4.99 -14.10 5.70
CA TYR A 146 -6.06 -14.94 5.17
C TYR A 146 -5.60 -15.81 4.00
N ALA A 147 -4.92 -15.21 3.02
CA ALA A 147 -4.45 -15.91 1.82
C ALA A 147 -3.36 -16.95 2.12
N GLY A 148 -2.44 -16.63 3.04
CA GLY A 148 -1.28 -17.46 3.39
C GLY A 148 -1.55 -18.55 4.42
N TYR A 149 -2.53 -18.38 5.31
CA TYR A 149 -2.77 -19.33 6.40
C TYR A 149 -3.14 -20.73 5.85
N PRO A 150 -2.35 -21.79 6.10
CA PRO A 150 -2.72 -23.15 5.73
C PRO A 150 -3.91 -23.58 6.59
N GLY A 151 -5.06 -23.86 5.96
CA GLY A 151 -6.19 -24.46 6.67
C GLY A 151 -5.78 -25.83 7.19
N ARG A 152 -6.27 -26.22 8.37
CA ARG A 152 -6.01 -27.54 8.93
C ARG A 152 -6.32 -28.62 7.88
N PRO A 153 -5.42 -29.59 7.65
CA PRO A 153 -5.75 -30.73 6.81
C PRO A 153 -6.94 -31.43 7.44
N THR A 154 -8.07 -31.45 6.74
CA THR A 154 -9.22 -32.26 7.13
C THR A 154 -8.75 -33.71 7.06
N GLY A 155 -8.50 -34.30 8.22
CA GLY A 155 -8.15 -35.71 8.35
C GLY A 155 -9.21 -36.52 7.62
N ARG A 156 -8.78 -37.21 6.57
CA ARG A 156 -9.56 -38.22 5.88
C ARG A 156 -9.63 -39.41 6.85
N THR A 157 -10.64 -39.44 7.72
CA THR A 157 -10.99 -40.67 8.42
C THR A 157 -11.50 -41.64 7.36
N GLY A 158 -10.66 -42.62 7.05
CA GLY A 158 -10.99 -43.74 6.19
C GLY A 158 -12.25 -44.44 6.71
N ARG A 159 -13.13 -44.79 5.76
CA ARG A 159 -14.03 -45.91 5.91
C ARG A 159 -13.26 -47.19 5.64
#